data_AF-A0A6A5WRK5-F1
#
_entry.id   AF-A0A6A5WRK5-F1
#
_cell.length_a   1.000
_cell.length_b   1.000
_cell.length_c   1.000
_cell.angle_alpha   90.00
_cell.angle_beta   90.00
_cell.angle_gamma   90.00
#
_symmetry.space_group_name_H-M   'P 1'
#
loop_
_entity.id
_entity.type
_entity.pdbx_description
1 polymer ?
#
loop_
_entity_poly.entity_id
_entity_poly.type
_entity_poly.pdbx_seq_one_letter_code
_entity_poly.pdbx_strand_id
1 'polypeptide(L)'
;LVPGSTPGPYIALSYVWGSVQSFNTKMENLDSVRAPGSFSEGNNEEAFIPKSIRDAMRICIRLDIRYLWVDTLCVVQDDAASKHEEIKRMGGIYAGAYITLAASGGFNVDSGIWGIHIEKEGQGKNFRSRFQSPIANV
;
A
#
# COMPACT_ATOMS: atom_id res chain seq x y z
N LEU A 1 -4.01 13.23 0.47
CA LEU A 1 -4.97 12.21 0.99
C LEU A 1 -6.36 12.53 0.48
N VAL A 2 -7.00 11.56 -0.16
CA VAL A 2 -8.39 11.71 -0.58
C VAL A 2 -9.28 11.16 0.56
N PRO A 3 -10.29 11.91 1.03
CA PRO A 3 -11.23 11.39 2.02
C PRO A 3 -11.84 10.08 1.52
N GLY A 4 -12.06 9.11 2.42
CA GLY A 4 -12.75 7.84 2.10
C GLY A 4 -14.19 8.01 1.57
N SER A 5 -14.66 9.25 1.45
CA SER A 5 -15.95 9.67 0.90
C SER A 5 -15.90 10.01 -0.60
N THR A 6 -14.72 10.03 -1.23
CA THR A 6 -14.61 10.41 -2.65
C THR A 6 -15.04 9.23 -3.51
N PRO A 7 -16.07 9.37 -4.37
CA PRO A 7 -16.55 8.26 -5.18
C PRO A 7 -15.47 7.76 -6.13
N GLY A 8 -15.10 6.49 -6.01
CA GLY A 8 -14.14 5.84 -6.91
C GLY A 8 -13.55 4.58 -6.29
N PRO A 9 -13.16 3.58 -7.09
CA PRO A 9 -12.48 2.40 -6.59
C PRO A 9 -11.15 2.82 -5.96
N TYR A 10 -10.82 2.22 -4.82
CA TYR A 10 -9.53 2.36 -4.17
C TYR A 10 -8.99 0.99 -3.77
N ILE A 11 -7.67 0.91 -3.65
CA ILE A 11 -6.97 -0.23 -3.10
C ILE A 11 -6.63 0.06 -1.64
N ALA A 12 -6.79 -0.92 -0.75
CA ALA A 12 -6.24 -0.86 0.61
C ALA A 12 -4.98 -1.72 0.71
N LEU A 13 -3.94 -1.22 1.41
CA LEU A 13 -2.73 -1.98 1.70
C LEU A 13 -2.72 -2.49 3.14
N SER A 14 -2.63 -3.82 3.29
CA SER A 14 -2.35 -4.49 4.56
C SER A 14 -0.90 -4.98 4.56
N TYR A 15 -0.10 -4.57 5.52
CA TYR A 15 1.33 -4.84 5.56
C TYR A 15 1.86 -4.83 7.00
N VAL A 16 3.09 -5.32 7.19
CA VAL A 16 3.78 -5.24 8.47
C VAL A 16 4.57 -3.94 8.55
N TRP A 17 4.29 -3.09 9.53
CA TRP A 17 5.05 -1.85 9.75
C TRP A 17 6.52 -2.15 10.11
N GLY A 18 6.73 -2.98 11.14
CA GLY A 18 8.06 -3.36 11.64
C GLY A 18 8.80 -2.22 12.36
N SER A 19 10.02 -2.51 12.82
CA SER A 19 10.85 -1.56 13.60
C SER A 19 11.76 -0.69 12.73
N VAL A 20 11.22 -0.11 11.66
CA VAL A 20 11.95 0.78 10.75
C VAL A 20 11.32 2.16 10.73
N GLN A 21 12.13 3.20 10.51
CA GLN A 21 11.62 4.55 10.35
C GLN A 21 10.71 4.57 9.12
N SER A 22 9.46 4.98 9.33
CA SER A 22 8.44 5.07 8.30
C SER A 22 7.79 6.43 8.35
N PHE A 23 7.42 6.94 7.18
CA PHE A 23 6.65 8.17 7.10
C PHE A 23 5.28 7.96 7.74
N ASN A 24 4.96 8.84 8.68
CA ASN A 24 3.69 8.85 9.40
C ASN A 24 3.04 10.22 9.25
N THR A 25 1.76 10.22 8.94
CA THR A 25 0.95 11.44 8.96
C THR A 25 0.73 11.85 10.40
N LYS A 26 1.01 13.11 10.66
CA LYS A 26 0.88 13.80 11.94
C LYS A 26 0.14 15.11 11.72
N MET A 27 -0.36 15.71 12.79
CA MET A 27 -1.03 17.01 12.71
C MET A 27 -0.12 18.08 12.06
N GLU A 28 1.18 18.06 12.37
CA GLU A 28 2.16 19.02 11.85
C GLU A 28 2.43 18.92 10.34
N ASN A 29 2.26 17.73 9.74
CA ASN A 29 2.59 17.47 8.34
C ASN A 29 1.33 17.20 7.48
N LEU A 30 0.13 17.35 8.07
CA LEU A 30 -1.13 16.98 7.45
C LEU A 30 -1.41 17.75 6.15
N ASP A 31 -1.15 19.06 6.14
CA ASP A 31 -1.35 19.90 4.95
C ASP A 31 -0.37 19.53 3.85
N SER A 32 0.90 19.29 4.20
CA SER A 32 1.92 18.79 3.28
C SER A 32 1.54 17.44 2.68
N VAL A 33 0.97 16.52 3.46
CA VAL A 33 0.49 15.20 3.00
C VAL A 33 -0.78 15.28 2.13
N ARG A 34 -1.58 16.33 2.29
CA ARG A 34 -2.81 16.56 1.53
C ARG A 34 -2.58 17.23 0.19
N ALA A 35 -1.47 17.96 0.04
CA ALA A 35 -1.17 18.67 -1.20
C ALA A 35 -1.09 17.72 -2.43
N PRO A 36 -1.42 18.22 -3.63
CA PRO A 36 -1.18 17.47 -4.86
C PRO A 36 0.32 17.23 -5.06
N GLY A 37 0.70 16.01 -5.41
CA GLY A 37 2.10 15.67 -5.70
C GLY A 37 2.99 15.46 -4.48
N SER A 38 2.42 15.40 -3.27
CA SER A 38 3.15 15.17 -2.00
C SER A 38 3.88 13.84 -1.89
N PHE A 39 3.73 12.95 -2.87
CA PHE A 39 4.41 11.66 -2.92
C PHE A 39 5.06 11.40 -4.29
N SER A 40 5.20 12.45 -5.12
CA SER A 40 5.83 12.34 -6.44
C SER A 40 7.34 12.16 -6.34
N GLU A 41 7.92 11.37 -7.24
CA GLU A 41 9.37 11.21 -7.37
C GLU A 41 10.02 12.58 -7.67
N GLY A 42 10.94 13.01 -6.81
CA GLY A 42 11.68 14.28 -6.95
C GLY A 42 11.33 15.39 -5.94
N ASN A 43 10.21 15.29 -5.21
CA ASN A 43 9.82 16.31 -4.23
C ASN A 43 10.23 16.01 -2.78
N ASN A 44 10.69 14.79 -2.46
CA ASN A 44 10.82 14.32 -1.09
C ASN A 44 12.10 13.51 -0.85
N GLU A 45 13.19 14.20 -0.54
CA GLU A 45 14.28 13.58 0.23
C GLU A 45 13.86 13.33 1.70
N GLU A 46 12.83 14.04 2.21
CA GLU A 46 12.36 13.94 3.60
C GLU A 46 11.24 12.91 3.83
N ALA A 47 10.38 12.63 2.85
CA ALA A 47 9.36 11.58 2.96
C ALA A 47 9.90 10.27 2.40
N PHE A 48 10.66 9.54 3.20
CA PHE A 48 11.04 8.16 2.90
C PHE A 48 9.76 7.30 2.82
N ILE A 49 9.19 7.18 1.62
CA ILE A 49 8.11 6.24 1.34
C ILE A 49 8.73 4.85 1.21
N PRO A 50 8.45 3.94 2.17
CA PRO A 50 9.03 2.61 2.17
C PRO A 50 8.68 1.79 0.94
N LYS A 51 9.50 0.78 0.64
CA LYS A 51 9.32 -0.07 -0.56
C LYS A 51 7.94 -0.68 -0.70
N SER A 52 7.33 -1.21 0.37
CA SER A 52 6.02 -1.88 0.26
C SER A 52 4.91 -0.91 -0.17
N ILE A 53 4.96 0.33 0.32
CA ILE A 53 4.00 1.38 -0.06
C ILE A 53 4.25 1.81 -1.51
N ARG A 54 5.52 1.97 -1.91
CA ARG A 54 5.89 2.30 -3.29
C ARG A 54 5.44 1.23 -4.28
N ASP A 55 5.59 -0.04 -3.94
CA ASP A 55 5.11 -1.15 -4.77
C ASP A 55 3.59 -1.18 -4.86
N ALA A 56 2.89 -0.90 -3.76
CA ALA A 56 1.43 -0.76 -3.78
C ALA A 56 0.99 0.41 -4.69
N MET A 57 1.69 1.55 -4.67
CA MET A 57 1.44 2.66 -5.61
C MET A 57 1.64 2.22 -7.07
N ARG A 58 2.69 1.45 -7.37
CA ARG A 58 2.90 0.90 -8.72
C ARG A 58 1.79 -0.06 -9.15
N ILE A 59 1.31 -0.90 -8.24
CA ILE A 59 0.16 -1.79 -8.51
C ILE A 59 -1.09 -0.96 -8.84
N CYS A 60 -1.37 0.09 -8.07
CA CYS A 60 -2.50 1.00 -8.33
C CYS A 60 -2.42 1.57 -9.75
N ILE A 61 -1.25 2.08 -10.14
CA ILE A 61 -1.01 2.61 -11.50
C ILE A 61 -1.25 1.53 -12.57
N ARG A 62 -0.72 0.31 -12.37
CA ARG A 62 -0.89 -0.80 -13.34
C ARG A 62 -2.33 -1.29 -13.47
N LEU A 63 -3.14 -1.12 -12.44
CA LEU A 63 -4.55 -1.52 -12.42
C LEU A 63 -5.50 -0.37 -12.80
N ASP A 64 -4.97 0.79 -13.22
CA ASP A 64 -5.74 2.01 -13.50
C ASP A 64 -6.63 2.46 -12.33
N ILE A 65 -6.16 2.23 -11.10
CA ILE A 65 -6.82 2.66 -9.86
C ILE A 65 -6.05 3.83 -9.29
N ARG A 66 -6.72 4.97 -9.13
CA ARG A 66 -6.09 6.22 -8.71
C ARG A 66 -5.78 6.29 -7.22
N TYR A 67 -6.52 5.56 -6.40
CA TYR A 67 -6.54 5.76 -4.96
C TYR A 67 -5.96 4.54 -4.22
N LEU A 68 -5.01 4.82 -3.33
CA LEU A 68 -4.42 3.86 -2.41
C LEU A 68 -4.66 4.35 -0.98
N TRP A 69 -5.19 3.48 -0.14
CA TRP A 69 -5.28 3.69 1.29
C TRP A 69 -4.15 2.93 2.00
N VAL A 70 -3.42 3.65 2.86
CA VAL A 70 -2.34 3.14 3.71
C VAL A 70 -2.52 3.78 5.08
N ASP A 71 -2.59 2.99 6.14
CA ASP A 71 -2.86 3.49 7.50
C ASP A 71 -1.87 4.58 7.96
N THR A 72 -0.56 4.42 7.77
CA THR A 72 0.45 5.43 8.18
C THR A 72 0.35 6.72 7.40
N LEU A 73 -0.22 6.70 6.19
CA LEU A 73 -0.43 7.88 5.36
C LEU A 73 -1.82 8.49 5.62
N CYS A 74 -2.86 7.68 5.76
CA CYS A 74 -4.24 8.12 5.77
C CYS A 74 -4.76 8.48 7.16
N VAL A 75 -4.11 8.01 8.22
CA VAL A 75 -4.50 8.24 9.61
C VAL A 75 -3.48 9.12 10.30
N VAL A 76 -3.96 10.16 10.99
CA VAL A 76 -3.14 11.02 11.85
C VAL A 76 -2.71 10.21 13.08
N GLN A 77 -1.41 10.02 13.25
CA GLN A 77 -0.85 9.07 14.22
C GLN A 77 -0.66 9.64 15.62
N ASP A 78 -0.52 10.97 15.74
CA ASP A 78 -0.21 11.70 16.97
C ASP A 78 -1.46 12.30 17.67
N ASP A 79 -2.64 12.20 17.06
CA ASP A 79 -3.92 12.52 17.70
C ASP A 79 -4.67 11.24 18.10
N ALA A 80 -4.60 10.89 19.39
CA ALA A 80 -5.18 9.66 19.91
C ALA A 80 -6.70 9.57 19.71
N ALA A 81 -7.43 10.69 19.82
CA ALA A 81 -8.88 10.70 19.68
C ALA A 81 -9.29 10.43 18.22
N SER A 82 -8.72 11.17 17.27
CA SER A 82 -8.98 10.95 15.84
C SER A 82 -8.50 9.58 15.37
N LYS A 83 -7.32 9.14 15.83
CA LYS A 83 -6.79 7.81 15.52
C LYS A 83 -7.73 6.70 15.97
N HIS A 84 -8.29 6.81 17.17
CA HIS A 84 -9.22 5.81 17.70
C HIS A 84 -10.50 5.72 16.85
N GLU A 85 -11.04 6.85 16.41
CA GLU A 85 -12.20 6.88 15.51
C GLU A 85 -11.90 6.30 14.13
N GLU A 86 -10.73 6.59 13.56
CA GLU A 86 -10.30 6.00 12.29
C GLU A 86 -10.10 4.47 12.41
N ILE A 87 -9.57 3.98 13.53
CA ILE A 87 -9.43 2.54 13.79
C ILE A 87 -10.79 1.85 13.81
N LYS A 88 -11.83 2.46 14.41
CA LYS A 88 -13.20 1.91 14.38
C LYS A 88 -13.74 1.77 12.96
N ARG A 89 -13.31 2.64 12.04
CA ARG A 89 -13.72 2.65 10.63
C ARG A 89 -12.91 1.70 9.76
N MET A 90 -11.76 1.20 10.21
CA MET A 90 -10.87 0.34 9.41
C MET A 90 -11.60 -0.86 8.81
N GLY A 91 -12.50 -1.52 9.57
CA GLY A 91 -13.29 -2.63 9.05
C GLY A 91 -14.10 -2.25 7.80
N GLY A 92 -14.73 -1.08 7.80
CA GLY A 92 -15.45 -0.53 6.65
C GLY A 92 -14.51 -0.12 5.51
N ILE A 93 -13.32 0.41 5.83
CA ILE A 93 -12.32 0.79 4.83
C ILE A 93 -11.80 -0.44 4.07
N TYR A 94 -11.49 -1.54 4.77
CA TYR A 94 -11.07 -2.77 4.10
C TYR A 94 -12.23 -3.44 3.36
N ALA A 95 -13.44 -3.46 3.93
CA ALA A 95 -14.62 -4.04 3.29
C ALA A 95 -15.08 -3.28 2.04
N GLY A 96 -14.87 -1.95 2.01
CA GLY A 96 -15.21 -1.09 0.88
C GLY A 96 -14.13 -0.99 -0.20
N ALA A 97 -12.93 -1.54 0.05
CA ALA A 97 -11.83 -1.50 -0.91
C ALA A 97 -12.17 -2.36 -2.13
N TYR A 98 -11.84 -1.86 -3.33
CA TYR A 98 -11.99 -2.63 -4.56
C TYR A 98 -11.06 -3.84 -4.55
N ILE A 99 -9.83 -3.65 -4.07
CA ILE A 99 -8.84 -4.69 -3.84
C ILE A 99 -8.16 -4.41 -2.49
N THR A 100 -7.92 -5.45 -1.69
CA THR A 100 -6.99 -5.38 -0.57
C THR A 100 -5.69 -6.09 -0.93
N LEU A 101 -4.57 -5.36 -0.97
CA LEU A 101 -3.24 -5.92 -1.17
C LEU A 101 -2.67 -6.34 0.18
N ALA A 102 -2.38 -7.62 0.34
CA ALA A 102 -1.74 -8.16 1.54
C ALA A 102 -0.25 -8.44 1.29
N ALA A 103 0.61 -7.54 1.79
CA ALA A 103 2.07 -7.68 1.73
C ALA A 103 2.59 -8.49 2.93
N SER A 104 2.29 -9.79 2.96
CA SER A 104 2.59 -10.68 4.11
C SER A 104 4.00 -11.29 4.10
N GLY A 105 4.74 -11.21 2.99
CA GLY A 105 6.06 -11.83 2.84
C GLY A 105 7.24 -11.02 3.39
N GLY A 106 6.99 -9.95 4.13
CA GLY A 106 8.00 -9.01 4.63
C GLY A 106 8.06 -8.96 6.15
N PHE A 107 9.23 -8.65 6.70
CA PHE A 107 9.44 -8.46 8.15
C PHE A 107 9.13 -7.04 8.62
N ASN A 108 9.09 -6.08 7.69
CA ASN A 108 8.85 -4.67 7.92
C ASN A 108 8.39 -3.97 6.62
N VAL A 109 7.99 -2.71 6.73
CA VAL A 109 7.42 -1.95 5.61
C VAL A 109 8.41 -1.69 4.46
N ASP A 110 9.71 -1.84 4.70
CA ASP A 110 10.74 -1.71 3.66
C ASP A 110 11.08 -3.03 2.94
N SER A 111 10.34 -4.11 3.23
CA SER A 111 10.55 -5.42 2.58
C SER A 111 10.13 -5.45 1.10
N GLY A 112 9.18 -4.60 0.71
CA GLY A 112 8.63 -4.59 -0.65
C GLY A 112 7.60 -5.70 -0.90
N ILE A 113 6.95 -5.64 -2.05
CA ILE A 113 5.99 -6.66 -2.50
C ILE A 113 6.67 -7.54 -3.56
N TRP A 114 6.84 -8.82 -3.23
CA TRP A 114 7.42 -9.82 -4.12
C TRP A 114 6.68 -9.86 -5.47
N GLY A 115 7.44 -9.84 -6.57
CA GLY A 115 6.90 -9.83 -7.94
C GLY A 115 6.59 -8.45 -8.53
N ILE A 116 6.68 -7.38 -7.74
CA ILE A 116 6.52 -5.99 -8.24
C ILE A 116 7.89 -5.36 -8.57
N HIS A 117 8.90 -5.61 -7.73
CA HIS A 117 10.29 -5.31 -8.03
C HIS A 117 10.89 -6.38 -8.97
N ILE A 118 10.65 -6.24 -10.27
CA ILE A 118 11.51 -6.83 -11.30
C ILE A 118 11.83 -5.68 -12.23
N GLU A 119 13.12 -5.30 -12.35
CA GLU A 119 13.83 -5.12 -13.63
C GLU A 119 15.35 -4.95 -13.40
N LYS A 120 16.14 -5.92 -13.88
CA LYS A 120 17.07 -5.74 -15.02
C LYS A 120 17.20 -7.06 -15.79
N GLU A 121 17.30 -6.93 -17.11
CA GLU A 121 17.33 -7.96 -18.15
C GLU A 121 18.20 -9.18 -17.84
N GLY A 122 17.67 -10.36 -18.19
CA GLY A 122 18.43 -11.60 -18.29
C GLY A 122 17.67 -12.79 -17.72
N GLN A 123 17.32 -13.75 -18.60
CA GLN A 123 16.69 -15.04 -18.31
C GLN A 123 15.16 -15.01 -18.20
N GLY A 124 14.52 -15.32 -19.34
CA GLY A 124 13.08 -15.51 -19.44
C GLY A 124 12.57 -16.50 -18.39
N LYS A 125 11.51 -16.10 -17.69
CA LYS A 125 10.75 -17.01 -16.84
C LYS A 125 9.31 -17.02 -17.34
N ASN A 126 9.03 -18.05 -18.13
CA ASN A 126 7.67 -18.45 -18.48
C ASN A 126 6.86 -18.64 -17.20
N PHE A 127 5.85 -17.78 -17.02
CA PHE A 127 4.84 -17.98 -15.99
C PHE A 127 3.99 -19.18 -16.40
N ARG A 128 4.20 -20.34 -15.76
CA ARG A 128 3.32 -21.51 -15.92
C ARG A 128 2.42 -21.61 -14.70
N SER A 129 1.13 -21.33 -14.87
CA SER A 129 0.12 -21.67 -13.88
C SER A 129 0.08 -23.19 -13.70
N ARG A 130 0.38 -23.68 -12.50
CA ARG A 130 0.31 -25.11 -12.18
C ARG A 130 -1.12 -25.48 -11.78
N PHE A 131 -2.04 -25.50 -12.75
CA PHE A 131 -3.25 -26.31 -12.66
C PHE A 131 -3.05 -27.55 -13.50
N GLN A 132 -2.54 -28.61 -12.89
CA GLN A 132 -2.69 -29.98 -13.39
C GLN A 132 -3.06 -30.84 -12.18
N SER A 133 -4.36 -31.07 -12.01
CA SER A 133 -4.84 -32.36 -11.53
C SER A 133 -4.67 -33.36 -12.68
N PRO A 134 -4.12 -34.54 -12.43
CA PRO A 134 -4.99 -35.70 -12.37
C PRO A 134 -4.59 -36.66 -11.25
N ILE A 135 -5.53 -36.94 -10.33
CA ILE A 135 -5.51 -38.24 -9.65
C ILE A 135 -6.06 -39.23 -10.67
N ALA A 136 -5.16 -39.99 -11.29
CA ALA A 136 -5.46 -41.29 -11.85
C ALA A 136 -4.53 -42.27 -11.13
N ASN A 137 -5.05 -42.95 -10.11
CA ASN A 137 -4.42 -44.11 -9.50
C ASN A 137 -5.22 -45.34 -9.92
N VAL A 138 -4.48 -46.26 -10.58
CA VAL A 138 -4.50 -47.73 -10.52
C VAL A 138 -5.86 -48.43 -10.47
#